data_AF-A0A6V7LLH9-F1
#
_entry.id   AF-A0A6V7LLH9-F1
#
_cell.length_a   1.000
_cell.length_b   1.000
_cell.length_c   1.000
_cell.angle_alpha   90.00
_cell.angle_beta   90.00
_cell.angle_gamma   90.00
#
_symmetry.space_group_name_H-M   'P 1'
#
loop_
_entity.id
_entity.type
_entity.pdbx_description
1 polymer ?
#
loop_
_entity_poly.entity_id
_entity_poly.type
_entity_poly.pdbx_seq_one_letter_code
_entity_poly.pdbx_strand_id
1 'polypeptide(L)' 'PLALLTWGCRLTMSYVNPTIVQRFIREKALRGPETVSRDGEFSNGLMARAKIVTDMDDTTLCPQL' A
#
# COMPACT_ATOMS: atom_id res chain seq x y z
N PRO A 1 3.83 5.97 18.29
CA PRO A 1 2.52 5.41 17.85
C PRO A 1 2.54 5.24 16.32
N LEU A 2 2.00 4.13 15.81
CA LEU A 2 2.01 3.83 14.37
C LEU A 2 0.59 3.88 13.80
N ALA A 3 0.47 4.32 12.56
CA ALA A 3 -0.78 4.34 11.82
C ALA A 3 -0.57 3.81 10.40
N LEU A 4 -1.46 2.92 9.98
CA LEU A 4 -1.59 2.47 8.60
C LEU A 4 -2.85 3.11 8.00
N LEU A 5 -2.69 3.71 6.83
CA LEU A 5 -3.72 4.54 6.19
C LEU A 5 -4.10 3.95 4.83
N THR A 6 -5.39 4.04 4.52
CA THR A 6 -5.91 3.93 3.15
C THR A 6 -6.96 5.03 2.95
N TRP A 7 -7.55 5.13 1.75
CA TRP A 7 -8.58 6.12 1.49
C TRP A 7 -9.74 6.01 2.49
N GLY A 8 -9.94 7.07 3.28
CA GLY A 8 -11.01 7.16 4.28
C GLY A 8 -10.91 6.20 5.48
N CYS A 9 -9.83 5.42 5.62
CA CYS A 9 -9.68 4.44 6.70
C CYS A 9 -8.32 4.62 7.42
N ARG A 10 -8.31 4.32 8.72
CA ARG A 10 -7.09 4.32 9.55
C ARG A 10 -7.08 3.15 10.51
N LEU A 11 -5.95 2.46 10.58
CA LEU A 11 -5.63 1.47 11.60
C LEU A 11 -4.51 2.01 12.48
N THR A 12 -4.77 2.22 13.76
CA THR A 12 -3.77 2.64 14.75
C THR A 12 -3.26 1.46 15.55
N MET A 13 -1.97 1.43 15.86
CA MET A 13 -1.35 0.35 16.62
C MET A 13 -0.16 0.83 17.45
N SER A 14 0.06 0.19 18.60
CA SER A 14 1.24 0.45 19.45
C SER A 14 2.48 -0.29 18.95
N TYR A 15 2.28 -1.46 18.32
CA TYR A 15 3.30 -2.30 17.71
C TYR A 15 2.78 -2.84 16.39
N VAL A 16 3.69 -3.16 15.46
CA VAL A 16 3.33 -3.74 14.16
C VAL A 16 2.88 -5.19 14.36
N ASN A 17 1.65 -5.51 13.94
CA ASN A 17 1.16 -6.88 13.85
C ASN A 17 0.96 -7.23 12.36
N PRO A 18 1.83 -8.06 11.75
CA PRO A 18 1.80 -8.36 10.32
C PRO A 18 0.47 -8.95 9.85
N THR A 19 -0.16 -9.81 10.66
CA THR A 19 -1.44 -10.45 10.31
C THR A 19 -2.56 -9.43 10.21
N ILE A 20 -2.65 -8.50 11.18
CA ILE A 20 -3.67 -7.44 11.16
C ILE A 20 -3.40 -6.47 10.00
N VAL A 21 -2.14 -6.13 9.76
CA VAL A 21 -1.72 -5.25 8.66
C VAL A 21 -2.11 -5.84 7.31
N GLN A 22 -1.74 -7.09 7.04
CA GLN A 22 -2.06 -7.74 5.76
C GLN A 22 -3.58 -7.82 5.54
N ARG A 23 -4.34 -8.17 6.58
CA ARG A 23 -5.81 -8.18 6.50
C ARG A 23 -6.36 -6.80 6.18
N PHE A 24 -5.89 -5.76 6.87
CA PHE A 24 -6.32 -4.39 6.62
C PHE A 24 -6.03 -3.93 5.19
N ILE A 25 -4.83 -4.23 4.67
CA ILE A 25 -4.46 -3.87 3.29
C ILE A 25 -5.41 -4.56 2.30
N ARG A 26 -5.58 -5.89 2.41
CA ARG A 26 -6.48 -6.65 1.51
C ARG A 26 -7.92 -6.16 1.56
N GLU A 27 -8.41 -5.74 2.72
CA GLU A 27 -9.78 -5.27 2.88
C GLU A 27 -10.00 -3.81 2.48
N LYS A 28 -8.99 -2.94 2.62
CA LYS A 28 -9.17 -1.47 2.58
C LYS A 28 -8.38 -0.74 1.49
N ALA A 29 -7.40 -1.39 0.85
CA ALA A 29 -6.67 -0.80 -0.27
C ALA A 29 -7.54 -0.79 -1.55
N LEU A 30 -7.11 -0.01 -2.56
CA LEU A 30 -7.75 0.10 -3.88
C LEU A 30 -9.24 0.53 -3.86
N ARG A 31 -9.66 1.26 -2.81
CA ARG A 31 -11.01 1.85 -2.68
C ARG A 31 -11.02 3.37 -2.77
N GLY A 32 -9.93 3.95 -3.26
CA GLY A 32 -9.84 5.38 -3.53
C GLY A 32 -10.63 5.78 -4.78
N PRO A 33 -11.01 7.06 -4.91
CA PRO A 33 -11.63 7.57 -6.13
C PRO A 33 -10.63 7.62 -7.30
N GLU A 34 -9.34 7.60 -6.99
CA GLU A 34 -8.27 7.57 -7.96
C GLU A 34 -7.97 6.12 -8.38
N THR A 35 -8.19 5.84 -9.67
CA THR A 35 -7.91 4.54 -10.31
C THR A 35 -6.80 4.71 -11.34
N VAL A 36 -5.65 5.22 -10.92
CA VAL A 36 -4.46 5.35 -11.77
C VAL A 36 -3.23 4.85 -11.02
N SER A 37 -2.48 3.96 -11.67
CA SER A 37 -1.28 3.34 -11.13
C SER A 37 0.00 4.03 -11.59
N ARG A 38 -0.14 5.25 -12.13
CA ARG A 38 0.97 6.03 -12.69
C ARG A 38 1.73 6.71 -11.55
N ASP A 39 3.04 6.51 -11.52
CA ASP A 39 3.94 7.25 -10.64
C ASP A 39 3.78 8.77 -10.80
N GLY A 40 3.96 9.49 -9.69
CA GLY A 40 4.12 10.95 -9.74
C GLY A 40 5.43 11.37 -10.40
N GLU A 41 5.60 12.68 -10.61
CA GLU A 41 6.75 13.23 -11.32
C GLU A 41 8.00 13.44 -10.45
N PHE A 42 7.90 13.19 -9.14
CA PHE A 42 8.97 13.47 -8.20
C PHE A 42 9.98 12.32 -8.11
N SER A 43 11.19 12.55 -8.61
CA SER A 43 12.30 11.58 -8.58
C SER A 43 13.51 12.04 -7.77
N ASN A 44 13.47 13.26 -7.23
CA ASN A 44 14.60 13.80 -6.47
C ASN A 44 14.82 12.99 -5.17
N GLY A 45 16.04 12.52 -4.95
CA GLY A 45 16.40 11.64 -3.83
C GLY A 45 15.98 10.17 -4.00
N LEU A 46 15.38 9.78 -5.14
CA LEU A 46 15.03 8.39 -5.41
C LEU A 46 16.29 7.59 -5.82
N MET A 47 16.74 6.66 -4.99
CA MET A 47 17.89 5.80 -5.30
C MET A 47 17.57 4.79 -6.41
N ALA A 48 16.37 4.21 -6.39
CA ALA A 48 15.86 3.29 -7.40
C ALA A 48 14.33 3.27 -7.36
N ARG A 49 13.68 2.98 -8.49
CA ARG A 49 12.22 2.78 -8.54
C ARG A 49 11.83 1.51 -7.79
N ALA A 50 10.62 1.51 -7.24
CA ALA A 50 10.04 0.31 -6.64
C ALA A 50 9.86 -0.79 -7.70
N LYS A 51 10.18 -2.02 -7.33
CA LYS A 51 9.94 -3.19 -8.20
C LYS A 51 8.46 -3.54 -8.15
N ILE A 52 7.85 -3.72 -9.32
CA ILE A 52 6.52 -4.30 -9.43
C ILE A 52 6.63 -5.81 -9.14
N VAL A 53 5.90 -6.27 -8.11
CA VAL A 53 5.96 -7.67 -7.65
C VAL A 53 4.80 -8.52 -8.19
N THR A 54 3.70 -7.89 -8.58
CA THR A 54 2.52 -8.55 -9.16
C THR A 54 2.22 -7.96 -10.53
N ASP A 55 1.41 -6.91 -10.61
CA ASP A 55 1.03 -6.21 -11.82
C ASP A 55 0.94 -4.70 -11.56
N MET A 56 0.74 -3.91 -12.62
CA MET A 56 0.71 -2.45 -12.52
C MET A 56 -0.37 -1.93 -11.57
N ASP A 57 -1.48 -2.66 -11.42
CA ASP A 57 -2.65 -2.21 -10.66
C ASP A 57 -2.75 -2.88 -9.28
N ASP A 58 -1.69 -3.58 -8.87
CA ASP A 58 -1.63 -4.34 -7.62
C ASP A 58 -2.86 -5.25 -7.42
N THR A 59 -3.37 -5.88 -8.50
CA THR A 59 -4.62 -6.68 -8.42
C THR A 59 -4.54 -7.81 -7.40
N THR A 60 -3.32 -8.30 -7.13
CA THR A 60 -3.01 -9.24 -6.06
C THR A 60 -2.27 -8.53 -4.92
N LEU A 61 -2.98 -8.25 -3.83
CA LEU A 61 -2.43 -7.59 -2.65
C LEU A 61 -1.76 -8.57 -1.66
N CYS A 62 -0.56 -8.22 -1.21
CA CYS A 62 0.26 -9.01 -0.27
C CYS A 62 0.48 -10.47 -0.74
N PRO A 63 1.15 -10.68 -1.89
CA PRO A 63 1.49 -12.02 -2.36
C PRO A 63 2.44 -12.72 -1.38
N GLN A 64 2.33 -14.04 -1.26
CA GLN A 64 3.35 -14.85 -0.59
C GLN A 64 4.53 -14.98 -1.57
N LEU A 65 5.69 -14.45 -1.17
CA LEU A 65 6.95 -14.57 -1.90
C LEU A 65 7.64 -15.90 -1.56
#